data_AF-A0A7Y5Y6Y4-F1
#
_entry.id   AF-A0A7Y5Y6Y4-F1
#
_cell.length_a   1.000
_cell.length_b   1.000
_cell.length_c   1.000
_cell.angle_alpha   90.00
_cell.angle_beta   90.00
_cell.angle_gamma   90.00
#
_symmetry.space_group_name_H-M   'P 1'
#
loop_
_entity.id
_entity.type
_entity.pdbx_description
1 polymer ?
#
loop_
_entity_poly.entity_id
_entity_poly.type
_entity_poly.pdbx_seq_one_letter_code
_entity_poly.pdbx_strand_id
1 'polypeptide(L)'
;MDRPYFYATAMGPTVYAYTKDEWGIGGSQPSGNYSVHTATGLVVVTALMTIPAFGAPVMLIIALATLNIVVAVFGLLGTVLFTGGWLLGIRSLRREMRAAGLRRLNGLPKPRFALTDDQARAWFESNPSPIAITRENFPDSTQPFPGDAPST
;
A
#
# COMPACT_ATOMS: atom_id res chain seq x y z
N MET A 1 -17.42 -2.15 9.64
CA MET A 1 -17.33 -0.70 9.37
C MET A 1 -17.49 -0.51 7.87
N ASP A 2 -18.72 -0.36 7.39
CA ASP A 2 -19.00 -0.04 5.99
C ASP A 2 -19.02 1.49 5.85
N ARG A 3 -17.83 2.07 5.70
CA ARG A 3 -17.69 3.49 5.32
C ARG A 3 -17.59 3.59 3.79
N PRO A 4 -18.24 4.59 3.17
CA PRO A 4 -18.20 4.77 1.72
C PRO A 4 -16.83 5.29 1.25
N TYR A 5 -16.18 6.12 2.09
CA TYR A 5 -14.93 6.79 1.74
C TYR A 5 -13.86 6.67 2.84
N PHE A 6 -12.62 6.65 2.36
CA PHE A 6 -11.40 6.80 3.13
C PHE A 6 -10.67 8.06 2.65
N TYR A 7 -10.06 8.80 3.57
CA TYR A 7 -9.49 10.11 3.25
C TYR A 7 -7.98 10.10 3.40
N ALA A 8 -7.29 10.65 2.41
CA ALA A 8 -5.85 10.83 2.47
C ALA A 8 -5.40 12.04 1.67
N THR A 9 -4.23 12.56 2.03
CA THR A 9 -3.51 13.50 1.19
C THR A 9 -2.43 12.79 0.38
N ALA A 10 -2.14 13.37 -0.80
CA ALA A 10 -0.96 13.07 -1.57
C ALA A 10 0.26 13.84 -1.00
N MET A 11 1.11 14.38 -1.87
CA MET A 11 2.28 15.17 -1.46
C MET A 11 1.96 16.68 -1.28
N GLY A 12 0.69 17.07 -1.48
CA GLY A 12 0.23 18.47 -1.47
C GLY A 12 -0.86 18.75 -0.43
N PRO A 13 -1.45 19.94 -0.42
CA PRO A 13 -2.48 20.31 0.55
C PRO A 13 -3.88 19.74 0.22
N THR A 14 -4.03 19.08 -0.94
CA THR A 14 -5.31 18.55 -1.41
C THR A 14 -5.64 17.23 -0.73
N VAL A 15 -6.85 17.15 -0.17
CA VAL A 15 -7.42 15.92 0.39
C VAL A 15 -8.24 15.22 -0.67
N TYR A 16 -8.04 13.90 -0.79
CA TYR A 16 -8.77 13.04 -1.70
C TYR A 16 -9.60 12.04 -0.91
N ALA A 17 -10.78 11.73 -1.43
CA ALA A 17 -11.62 10.64 -0.94
C ALA A 17 -11.47 9.44 -1.86
N TYR A 18 -11.28 8.28 -1.26
CA TYR A 18 -11.07 7.01 -1.92
C TYR A 18 -12.19 6.07 -1.51
N THR A 19 -12.82 5.42 -2.47
CA THR A 19 -13.71 4.29 -2.18
C THR A 19 -12.92 3.14 -1.54
N LYS A 20 -13.62 2.16 -0.97
CA LYS A 20 -12.98 0.95 -0.39
C LYS A 20 -12.06 0.23 -1.39
N ASP A 21 -12.48 0.13 -2.64
CA ASP A 21 -11.70 -0.51 -3.69
C ASP A 21 -10.44 0.30 -4.03
N GLU A 22 -10.55 1.63 -4.10
CA GLU A 22 -9.44 2.56 -4.35
C GLU A 22 -8.47 2.67 -3.17
N TRP A 23 -8.96 2.50 -1.95
CA TRP A 23 -8.16 2.48 -0.74
C TRP A 23 -7.35 1.18 -0.64
N GLY A 24 -8.00 0.02 -0.85
CA GLY A 24 -7.35 -1.30 -0.81
C GLY A 24 -6.26 -1.50 -1.88
N ILE A 25 -6.25 -0.61 -2.87
CA ILE A 25 -5.28 -0.53 -3.99
C ILE A 25 -3.90 -0.01 -3.53
N GLY A 26 -3.72 0.46 -2.31
CA GLY A 26 -2.39 0.73 -1.75
C GLY A 26 -2.35 1.85 -0.72
N GLY A 27 -3.48 2.15 -0.08
CA GLY A 27 -3.49 2.74 1.25
C GLY A 27 -2.92 1.71 2.23
N SER A 28 -1.91 2.11 2.99
CA SER A 28 -1.55 1.41 4.22
C SER A 28 -2.79 1.34 5.13
N GLN A 29 -2.75 0.41 6.07
CA GLN A 29 -3.86 0.08 6.98
C GLN A 29 -4.66 1.32 7.43
N PRO A 30 -6.00 1.21 7.58
CA PRO A 30 -6.88 2.31 8.00
C PRO A 30 -6.60 2.85 9.41
N SER A 31 -5.55 2.38 10.08
CA SER A 31 -5.03 2.93 11.34
C SER A 31 -3.49 2.86 11.31
N GLY A 32 -2.82 4.00 11.47
CA GLY A 32 -1.37 4.09 11.59
C GLY A 32 -0.72 5.05 10.60
N ASN A 33 0.18 5.89 11.11
CA ASN A 33 0.91 6.92 10.38
C ASN A 33 2.10 6.33 9.59
N TYR A 34 1.85 5.28 8.80
CA TYR A 34 2.90 4.54 8.10
C TYR A 34 2.87 4.83 6.60
N SER A 35 3.92 5.53 6.18
CA SER A 35 4.38 5.67 4.81
C SER A 35 4.50 4.29 4.15
N VAL A 36 3.69 4.05 3.12
CA VAL A 36 3.76 2.85 2.30
C VAL A 36 5.18 2.72 1.74
N HIS A 37 5.75 1.52 1.86
CA HIS A 37 6.98 1.09 1.18
C HIS A 37 7.08 1.74 -0.20
N THR A 38 8.08 2.60 -0.39
CA THR A 38 8.29 3.27 -1.66
C THR A 38 8.36 2.21 -2.75
N ALA A 39 7.44 2.23 -3.71
CA ALA A 39 7.43 1.28 -4.83
C ALA A 39 8.81 1.23 -5.50
N THR A 40 9.51 2.36 -5.54
CA THR A 40 10.91 2.50 -5.95
C THR A 40 11.88 1.62 -5.15
N GLY A 41 11.76 1.57 -3.82
CA GLY A 41 12.58 0.71 -2.96
C GLY A 41 12.29 -0.77 -3.22
N LEU A 42 11.02 -1.13 -3.41
CA LEU A 42 10.66 -2.50 -3.77
C LEU A 42 11.18 -2.89 -5.16
N VAL A 43 11.12 -1.99 -6.15
CA VAL A 43 11.71 -2.20 -7.50
C VAL A 43 13.21 -2.42 -7.41
N VAL A 44 13.93 -1.53 -6.71
CA VAL A 44 15.39 -1.60 -6.59
C VAL A 44 15.81 -2.88 -5.87
N VAL A 45 15.17 -3.21 -4.75
CA VAL A 45 15.45 -4.46 -4.02
C VAL A 45 15.13 -5.67 -4.90
N THR A 46 13.98 -5.68 -5.60
CA THR A 46 13.63 -6.79 -6.50
C THR A 46 14.64 -6.93 -7.64
N ALA A 47 15.08 -5.83 -8.24
CA ALA A 47 16.09 -5.84 -9.31
C ALA A 47 17.45 -6.36 -8.82
N LEU A 48 17.92 -5.86 -7.66
CA LEU A 48 19.18 -6.32 -7.04
C LEU A 48 19.11 -7.81 -6.66
N MET A 49 17.96 -8.26 -6.15
CA MET A 49 17.74 -9.66 -5.76
C MET A 49 17.58 -10.61 -6.95
N THR A 50 17.39 -10.10 -8.17
CA THR A 50 17.20 -10.93 -9.36
C THR A 50 18.46 -11.77 -9.67
N ILE A 51 19.64 -11.16 -9.61
CA ILE A 51 20.92 -11.84 -9.87
C ILE A 51 21.16 -13.01 -8.90
N PRO A 52 21.12 -12.82 -7.55
CA PRO A 52 21.27 -13.94 -6.62
C PRO A 52 20.09 -14.92 -6.66
N ALA A 53 18.87 -14.50 -6.99
CA ALA A 53 17.73 -15.41 -7.14
C ALA A 53 17.88 -16.43 -8.28
N PHE A 54 18.69 -16.13 -9.31
CA PHE A 54 19.08 -17.10 -10.34
C PHE A 54 20.43 -17.77 -10.07
N GLY A 55 21.38 -17.03 -9.48
CA GLY A 55 22.71 -17.57 -9.17
C GLY A 55 22.69 -18.64 -8.08
N ALA A 56 21.88 -18.49 -7.04
CA ALA A 56 21.79 -19.46 -5.95
C ALA A 56 21.29 -20.84 -6.41
N PRO A 57 20.19 -20.96 -7.19
CA PRO A 57 19.80 -22.24 -7.80
C PRO A 57 20.90 -22.91 -8.64
N VAL A 58 21.64 -22.13 -9.44
CA VAL A 58 22.72 -22.67 -10.27
C VAL A 58 23.86 -23.22 -9.40
N MET A 59 24.25 -22.49 -8.35
CA MET A 59 25.26 -22.94 -7.40
C MET A 59 24.83 -24.19 -6.64
N LEU A 60 23.55 -24.31 -6.29
CA LEU A 60 23.00 -25.53 -5.68
C LEU A 60 23.11 -26.74 -6.62
N ILE A 61 22.81 -26.58 -7.90
CA ILE A 61 22.95 -27.66 -8.90
C ILE A 61 24.42 -28.12 -9.00
N ILE A 62 25.36 -27.18 -9.03
CA ILE A 62 26.81 -27.48 -9.06
C ILE A 62 27.25 -28.17 -7.76
N ALA A 63 26.75 -27.74 -6.60
CA ALA A 63 27.07 -28.34 -5.30
C ALA A 63 26.58 -29.78 -5.18
N LEU A 64 25.38 -30.06 -5.70
CA LEU A 64 24.83 -31.42 -5.77
C LEU A 64 25.64 -32.30 -6.74
N ALA A 65 26.02 -31.76 -7.90
CA ALA A 65 26.85 -32.47 -8.88
C ALA A 65 28.26 -32.80 -8.34
N THR A 66 28.80 -31.96 -7.45
CA THR A 66 30.11 -32.17 -6.80
C THR A 66 30.01 -32.97 -5.50
N LEU A 67 28.81 -33.44 -5.11
CA LEU A 67 28.55 -34.18 -3.86
C LEU A 67 29.03 -33.43 -2.59
N ASN A 68 29.13 -32.11 -2.65
CA ASN A 68 29.57 -31.29 -1.53
C ASN A 68 28.37 -30.91 -0.65
N ILE A 69 28.12 -31.73 0.37
CA ILE A 69 26.93 -31.62 1.25
C ILE A 69 26.88 -30.27 1.97
N VAL A 70 28.02 -29.74 2.43
CA VAL A 70 28.07 -28.44 3.13
C VAL A 70 27.62 -27.32 2.18
N VAL A 71 28.18 -27.28 0.97
CA VAL A 71 27.81 -26.27 -0.03
C VAL A 71 26.37 -26.45 -0.50
N ALA A 72 25.87 -27.68 -0.59
CA ALA A 72 24.48 -27.96 -0.97
C ALA A 72 23.47 -27.42 0.06
N VAL A 73 23.75 -27.58 1.37
CA VAL A 73 22.87 -27.05 2.43
C VAL A 73 22.82 -25.52 2.40
N PHE A 74 23.97 -24.85 2.29
CA PHE A 74 24.01 -23.38 2.17
C PHE A 74 23.40 -22.89 0.86
N GLY A 75 23.60 -23.63 -0.25
CA GLY A 75 22.97 -23.35 -1.53
C GLY A 75 21.45 -23.41 -1.46
N LEU A 76 20.89 -24.43 -0.80
CA LEU A 76 19.45 -24.58 -0.60
C LEU A 76 18.87 -23.41 0.21
N LEU A 77 19.51 -23.07 1.33
CA LEU A 77 19.11 -21.93 2.16
C LEU A 77 19.13 -20.62 1.37
N GLY A 78 20.21 -20.38 0.62
CA GLY A 78 20.34 -19.23 -0.26
C GLY A 78 19.22 -19.18 -1.31
N THR A 79 18.98 -20.29 -2.00
CA THR A 79 17.91 -20.38 -3.01
C THR A 79 16.54 -20.05 -2.41
N VAL A 80 16.19 -20.64 -1.27
CA VAL A 80 14.89 -20.37 -0.63
C VAL A 80 14.77 -18.89 -0.23
N LEU A 81 15.80 -18.30 0.37
CA LEU A 81 15.78 -16.90 0.81
C LEU A 81 15.72 -15.93 -0.38
N PHE A 82 16.59 -16.09 -1.38
CA PHE A 82 16.67 -15.17 -2.51
C PHE A 82 15.51 -15.35 -3.48
N THR A 83 15.18 -16.58 -3.87
CA THR A 83 14.08 -16.84 -4.80
C THR A 83 12.72 -16.59 -4.13
N GLY A 84 12.56 -16.98 -2.85
CA GLY A 84 11.36 -16.70 -2.07
C GLY A 84 11.12 -15.20 -1.87
N GLY A 85 12.14 -14.46 -1.45
CA GLY A 85 12.08 -13.00 -1.32
C GLY A 85 11.78 -12.29 -2.64
N TRP A 86 12.40 -12.74 -3.74
CA TRP A 86 12.17 -12.21 -5.09
C TRP A 86 10.73 -12.42 -5.57
N LEU A 87 10.15 -13.62 -5.35
CA LEU A 87 8.77 -13.91 -5.71
C LEU A 87 7.76 -13.04 -4.94
N LEU A 88 8.00 -12.82 -3.65
CA LEU A 88 7.17 -11.92 -2.83
C LEU A 88 7.28 -10.47 -3.33
N GLY A 89 8.50 -10.02 -3.67
CA GLY A 89 8.76 -8.73 -4.29
C GLY A 89 7.98 -8.54 -5.60
N ILE A 90 8.06 -9.50 -6.53
CA ILE A 90 7.31 -9.47 -7.80
C ILE A 90 5.80 -9.44 -7.55
N ARG A 91 5.28 -10.26 -6.62
CA ARG A 91 3.85 -10.26 -6.30
C ARG A 91 3.37 -8.90 -5.80
N SER A 92 4.14 -8.28 -4.92
CA SER A 92 3.84 -6.95 -4.41
C SER A 92 3.94 -5.89 -5.51
N LEU A 93 4.95 -5.97 -6.38
CA LEU A 93 5.10 -5.08 -7.54
C LEU A 93 3.91 -5.17 -8.50
N ARG A 94 3.45 -6.39 -8.84
CA ARG A 94 2.27 -6.57 -9.71
C ARG A 94 1.01 -5.98 -9.10
N ARG A 95 0.83 -6.09 -7.79
CA ARG A 95 -0.30 -5.47 -7.08
C ARG A 95 -0.22 -3.95 -7.18
N GLU A 96 0.96 -3.38 -6.92
CA GLU A 96 1.20 -1.94 -7.03
C GLU A 96 1.02 -1.41 -8.46
N MET A 97 1.40 -2.18 -9.50
CA MET A 97 1.18 -1.79 -10.89
C MET A 97 -0.30 -1.80 -11.29
N ARG A 98 -1.05 -2.83 -10.91
CA ARG A 98 -2.51 -2.88 -11.14
C ARG A 98 -3.20 -1.72 -10.44
N ALA A 99 -2.78 -1.47 -9.21
CA ALA A 99 -3.23 -0.35 -8.41
C ALA A 99 -2.93 1.01 -9.05
N ALA A 100 -1.71 1.22 -9.53
CA ALA A 100 -1.34 2.43 -10.25
C ALA A 100 -2.16 2.61 -11.55
N GLY A 101 -2.45 1.52 -12.26
CA GLY A 101 -3.32 1.54 -13.44
C GLY A 101 -4.74 2.01 -13.10
N LEU A 102 -5.36 1.44 -12.07
CA LEU A 102 -6.71 1.82 -11.63
C LEU A 102 -6.76 3.28 -11.14
N ARG A 103 -5.74 3.73 -10.39
CA ARG A 103 -5.60 5.14 -9.98
C ARG A 103 -5.51 6.09 -11.18
N ARG A 104 -4.75 5.72 -12.21
CA ARG A 104 -4.63 6.52 -13.43
C ARG A 104 -5.96 6.61 -14.20
N LEU A 105 -6.75 5.54 -14.22
CA LEU A 105 -8.07 5.53 -14.84
C LEU A 105 -9.07 6.42 -14.09
N ASN A 106 -9.01 6.45 -12.75
CA ASN A 106 -9.91 7.25 -11.92
C ASN A 106 -9.40 8.67 -11.63
N GLY A 107 -8.21 9.04 -12.14
CA GLY A 107 -7.62 10.36 -11.90
C GLY A 107 -7.18 10.63 -10.46
N LEU A 108 -7.07 9.60 -9.62
CA LEU A 108 -6.75 9.74 -8.20
C LEU A 108 -5.24 9.58 -7.95
N PRO A 109 -4.61 10.46 -7.15
CA PRO A 109 -3.20 10.31 -6.80
C PRO A 109 -2.99 9.20 -5.76
N LYS A 110 -1.73 8.78 -5.59
CA LYS A 110 -1.37 7.79 -4.56
C LYS A 110 -1.55 8.40 -3.15
N PRO A 111 -2.34 7.76 -2.25
CA PRO A 111 -2.47 8.22 -0.88
C PRO A 111 -1.11 8.07 -0.18
N ARG A 112 -0.65 9.14 0.49
CA ARG A 112 0.62 9.14 1.24
C ARG A 112 0.39 9.19 2.74
N PHE A 113 -0.56 10.01 3.17
CA PHE A 113 -0.89 10.17 4.58
C PHE A 113 -2.40 10.01 4.74
N ALA A 114 -2.80 9.02 5.53
CA ALA A 114 -4.18 8.84 5.92
C ALA A 114 -4.59 9.99 6.85
N LEU A 115 -5.80 10.49 6.66
CA LEU A 115 -6.38 11.54 7.48
C LEU A 115 -7.51 10.97 8.31
N THR A 116 -7.69 11.53 9.51
CA THR A 116 -8.88 11.27 10.31
C THR A 116 -10.09 11.94 9.68
N ASP A 117 -11.29 11.45 10.00
CA ASP A 117 -12.54 12.03 9.50
C ASP A 117 -12.67 13.51 9.88
N ASP A 118 -12.24 13.89 11.09
CA ASP A 118 -12.27 15.30 11.54
C ASP A 118 -11.35 16.19 10.70
N GLN A 119 -10.15 15.72 10.37
CA GLN A 119 -9.22 16.46 9.51
C GLN A 119 -9.72 16.56 8.07
N ALA A 120 -10.25 15.46 7.54
CA ALA A 120 -10.82 15.44 6.20
C ALA A 120 -12.04 16.37 6.11
N ARG A 121 -12.93 16.31 7.11
CA ARG A 121 -14.13 17.12 7.18
C ARG A 121 -13.83 18.61 7.23
N ALA A 122 -12.92 19.04 8.10
CA ALA A 122 -12.49 20.44 8.17
C ALA A 122 -11.95 20.96 6.83
N TRP A 123 -11.27 20.08 6.07
CA TRP A 123 -10.82 20.42 4.72
C TRP A 123 -11.98 20.55 3.73
N PHE A 124 -12.95 19.63 3.73
CA PHE A 124 -14.12 19.70 2.84
C PHE A 124 -15.12 20.81 3.20
N GLU A 125 -15.16 21.24 4.46
CA GLU A 125 -15.92 22.42 4.90
C GLU A 125 -15.34 23.71 4.31
N SER A 126 -14.01 23.78 4.20
CA SER A 126 -13.30 24.96 3.67
C SER A 126 -13.08 24.94 2.16
N ASN A 127 -13.26 23.78 1.50
CA ASN A 127 -13.03 23.60 0.07
C ASN A 127 -14.29 23.01 -0.60
N PRO A 128 -14.97 23.74 -1.50
CA PRO A 128 -16.17 23.24 -2.18
C PRO A 128 -15.88 21.92 -2.89
N SER A 129 -16.60 20.86 -2.49
CA SER A 129 -16.41 19.50 -2.99
C SER A 129 -17.77 18.84 -3.24
N PRO A 130 -17.87 17.93 -4.22
CA PRO A 130 -19.09 17.14 -4.43
C PRO A 130 -19.40 16.14 -3.30
N ILE A 131 -18.52 15.99 -2.31
CA ILE A 131 -18.73 15.10 -1.16
C ILE A 131 -19.56 15.83 -0.11
N ALA A 132 -20.76 15.31 0.17
CA ALA A 132 -21.62 15.85 1.21
C ALA A 132 -21.02 15.60 2.61
N ILE A 133 -21.08 16.62 3.49
CA ILE A 133 -20.63 16.52 4.88
C ILE A 133 -21.75 15.90 5.71
N THR A 134 -21.77 14.56 5.77
CA THR A 134 -22.80 13.80 6.50
C THR A 134 -22.18 12.71 7.37
N ARG A 135 -22.93 12.21 8.36
CA ARG A 135 -22.50 11.15 9.27
C ARG A 135 -22.14 9.86 8.54
N GLU A 136 -22.78 9.59 7.39
CA GLU A 136 -22.49 8.42 6.57
C GLU A 136 -21.11 8.50 5.91
N ASN A 137 -20.70 9.70 5.47
CA ASN A 137 -19.41 9.91 4.81
C ASN A 137 -18.26 10.04 5.82
N PHE A 138 -18.53 10.60 7.00
CA PHE A 138 -17.55 10.85 8.06
C PHE A 138 -18.00 10.19 9.39
N PRO A 139 -18.13 8.85 9.44
CA PRO A 139 -18.75 8.15 10.57
C PRO A 139 -17.97 8.28 11.88
N ASP A 140 -16.65 8.44 11.81
CA ASP A 140 -15.77 8.52 12.98
C ASP A 140 -15.48 9.99 13.37
N SER A 141 -16.18 10.96 12.79
CA SER A 141 -16.03 12.37 13.15
C SER A 141 -16.63 12.67 14.52
N THR A 142 -15.85 13.33 15.37
CA THR A 142 -16.24 13.66 16.75
C THR A 142 -17.10 14.92 16.84
N GLN A 143 -17.09 15.76 15.81
CA GLN A 143 -17.86 17.01 15.83
C GLN A 143 -19.29 16.81 15.32
N PRO A 144 -20.26 17.62 15.79
CA PRO A 144 -21.67 17.47 15.43
C PRO A 144 -21.89 17.73 13.93
N PHE A 145 -22.85 17.03 13.34
CA PHE A 145 -23.29 17.27 11.96
C PHE A 145 -24.51 18.20 11.94
N PRO A 146 -24.75 18.92 10.82
CA PRO A 146 -25.96 19.70 10.64
C PRO A 146 -27.19 18.78 10.73
N GLY A 147 -27.99 18.93 11.79
CA GLY A 147 -29.17 18.09 12.06
C GLY A 147 -29.01 17.08 13.20
N ASP A 148 -27.79 16.90 13.73
CA ASP A 148 -27.62 16.26 15.03
C ASP A 148 -28.22 17.20 16.09
N ALA A 149 -29.34 16.80 16.70
CA ALA A 149 -29.92 17.57 17.79
C ALA A 149 -28.87 17.75 18.89
N PRO A 150 -28.75 18.95 19.51
CA PRO A 150 -27.91 19.10 20.68
C PRO A 150 -28.39 18.07 21.72
N SER A 151 -27.49 17.24 22.21
CA SER A 151 -27.79 16.27 23.26
C SER A 151 -28.22 17.04 24.51
N THR A 152 -29.53 17.17 24.71
CA THR A 152 -30.16 17.49 26.00
C THR A 152 -30.54 16.22 26.71
#